data_AF-A0A848GW76-F1
#
_entry.id   AF-A0A848GW76-F1
#
_cell.length_a   1.000
_cell.length_b   1.000
_cell.length_c   1.000
_cell.angle_alpha   90.00
_cell.angle_beta   90.00
_cell.angle_gamma   90.00
#
_symmetry.space_group_name_H-M   'P 1'
#
loop_
_entity.id
_entity.type
_entity.pdbx_description
1 polymer ?
#
loop_
_entity_poly.entity_id
_entity_poly.type
_entity_poly.pdbx_seq_one_letter_code
_entity_poly.pdbx_strand_id
1 'polypeptide(L)'
;MDRPRIYVDFNEMIAEDLVLLSQEDTKRDSAGNLVQLFEGKTIDIFMDDTNERGEKDNLIASGTVEANTTGLFPVCKWNCRIDANGIRHERE
;
A
#
# COMPACT_ATOMS: atom_id res chain seq x y z
N MET A 1 -0.06 -13.92 -6.87
CA MET A 1 0.82 -13.10 -6.02
C MET A 1 1.75 -14.02 -5.28
N ASP A 2 3.06 -13.84 -5.46
CA ASP A 2 4.07 -14.72 -4.88
C ASP A 2 4.38 -14.39 -3.41
N ARG A 3 3.94 -13.21 -2.95
CA ARG A 3 4.03 -12.76 -1.56
C ARG A 3 2.71 -12.12 -1.12
N PRO A 4 2.26 -12.31 0.13
CA PRO A 4 1.10 -11.58 0.65
C PRO A 4 1.37 -10.08 0.65
N ARG A 5 0.43 -9.29 0.11
CA ARG A 5 0.51 -7.84 0.04
C ARG A 5 -0.73 -7.20 0.63
N ILE A 6 -0.61 -5.97 1.11
CA ILE A 6 -1.74 -5.22 1.65
C ILE A 6 -2.37 -4.39 0.53
N TYR A 7 -3.68 -4.48 0.37
CA TYR A 7 -4.40 -3.67 -0.61
C TYR A 7 -4.41 -2.18 -0.21
N VAL A 8 -4.11 -1.31 -1.16
CA VAL A 8 -4.22 0.16 -1.07
C VAL A 8 -4.90 0.70 -2.32
N ASP A 9 -5.41 1.93 -2.25
CA ASP A 9 -5.82 2.68 -3.44
C ASP A 9 -4.73 3.72 -3.76
N PHE A 10 -3.98 3.50 -4.84
CA PHE A 10 -2.95 4.45 -5.27
C PHE A 10 -3.53 5.77 -5.82
N ASN A 11 -4.85 5.90 -5.97
CA ASN A 11 -5.47 7.19 -6.22
C ASN A 11 -5.62 8.03 -4.94
N GLU A 12 -5.46 7.42 -3.75
CA GLU A 12 -5.46 8.09 -2.44
C GLU A 12 -4.04 8.46 -1.98
N MET A 13 -3.13 8.73 -2.92
CA MET A 13 -1.82 9.29 -2.63
C MET A 13 -1.96 10.72 -2.10
N ILE A 14 -1.32 11.02 -0.98
CA ILE A 14 -1.34 12.34 -0.33
C ILE A 14 -0.02 13.11 -0.49
N ALA A 15 1.02 12.44 -1.00
CA ALA A 15 2.26 13.00 -1.52
C ALA A 15 2.75 12.10 -2.66
N GLU A 16 3.87 12.44 -3.31
CA GLU A 16 4.45 11.65 -4.40
C GLU A 16 4.77 10.19 -4.01
N ASP A 17 5.14 9.97 -2.75
CA ASP A 17 5.59 8.69 -2.20
C ASP A 17 4.79 8.25 -0.96
N LEU A 18 3.62 8.85 -0.70
CA LEU A 18 2.84 8.59 0.53
C LEU A 18 1.39 8.26 0.20
N VAL A 19 0.97 7.04 0.54
CA VAL A 19 -0.41 6.56 0.36
C VAL A 19 -1.10 6.34 1.69
N LEU A 20 -2.42 6.59 1.74
CA LEU A 20 -3.25 6.18 2.87
C LEU A 20 -3.24 4.65 3.01
N LEU A 21 -3.10 4.15 4.25
CA LEU A 21 -2.97 2.71 4.50
C LEU A 21 -4.14 2.13 5.31
N SER A 22 -4.40 2.68 6.50
CA SER A 22 -5.37 2.09 7.43
C SER A 22 -5.86 3.07 8.49
N GLN A 23 -7.13 2.90 8.90
CA GLN A 23 -7.72 3.56 10.07
C GLN A 23 -7.44 2.80 11.38
N GLU A 24 -7.14 1.50 11.26
CA GLU A 24 -6.89 0.59 12.38
C GLU A 24 -5.44 0.12 12.43
N ASP A 25 -5.01 -0.38 13.59
CA ASP A 25 -3.67 -0.97 13.79
C ASP A 25 -3.49 -2.34 13.15
N THR A 26 -4.51 -2.85 12.48
CA THR A 26 -4.45 -4.12 11.77
C THR A 26 -5.08 -4.01 10.39
N LYS A 27 -4.53 -4.74 9.42
CA LYS A 27 -5.11 -4.85 8.09
C LYS A 27 -4.90 -6.25 7.52
N ARG A 28 -5.87 -6.76 6.76
CA ARG A 28 -5.74 -8.06 6.10
C ARG A 28 -4.87 -7.94 4.85
N ASP A 29 -3.97 -8.89 4.67
CA ASP A 29 -3.23 -9.07 3.43
C ASP A 29 -4.05 -9.85 2.39
N SER A 30 -3.51 -9.98 1.18
CA SER A 30 -4.08 -10.72 0.07
C SER A 30 -4.21 -12.24 0.29
N ALA A 31 -3.55 -12.79 1.32
CA ALA A 31 -3.68 -14.18 1.74
C ALA A 31 -4.70 -14.35 2.90
N GLY A 32 -5.29 -13.26 3.37
CA GLY A 32 -6.28 -13.22 4.46
C GLY A 32 -5.67 -13.15 5.86
N ASN A 33 -4.34 -13.08 5.99
CA ASN A 33 -3.68 -12.95 7.28
C ASN A 33 -3.88 -11.55 7.84
N LEU A 34 -4.05 -11.46 9.16
CA LEU A 34 -4.12 -10.17 9.85
C LEU A 34 -2.70 -9.66 10.11
N VAL A 35 -2.35 -8.54 9.49
CA VAL A 35 -1.05 -7.88 9.65
C VAL A 35 -1.19 -6.76 10.69
N GLN A 36 -0.37 -6.82 11.74
CA GLN A 36 -0.23 -5.72 12.69
C GLN A 36 0.57 -4.58 12.04
N LEU A 37 0.04 -3.37 12.10
CA LEU A 37 0.66 -2.13 11.65
C LEU A 37 1.23 -1.38 12.85
N PHE A 38 2.45 -0.88 12.67
CA PHE A 38 3.13 -0.01 13.62
C PHE A 38 4.20 0.78 12.86
N GLU A 39 4.57 1.94 13.38
CA GLU A 39 5.56 2.83 12.77
C GLU A 39 6.90 2.12 12.50
N GLY A 40 7.46 2.34 11.31
CA GLY A 40 8.72 1.73 10.88
C GLY A 40 8.60 0.31 10.33
N LYS A 41 7.40 -0.30 10.32
CA LYS A 41 7.20 -1.64 9.74
C LYS A 41 7.30 -1.60 8.21
N THR A 42 8.16 -2.43 7.63
CA THR A 42 8.18 -2.65 6.17
C THR A 42 7.03 -3.56 5.73
N ILE A 43 6.34 -3.16 4.65
CA ILE A 43 5.23 -3.89 4.04
C ILE A 43 5.31 -3.84 2.51
N ASP A 44 4.72 -4.85 1.87
CA ASP A 44 4.44 -4.84 0.44
C ASP A 44 2.96 -4.50 0.23
N ILE A 45 2.68 -3.61 -0.72
CA ILE A 45 1.34 -3.11 -1.03
C ILE A 45 0.99 -3.34 -2.51
N PHE A 46 -0.30 -3.37 -2.81
CA PHE A 46 -0.77 -3.49 -4.19
C PHE A 46 -2.12 -2.81 -4.40
N MET A 47 -2.43 -2.55 -5.67
CA MET A 47 -3.75 -2.21 -6.18
C MET A 47 -4.03 -3.06 -7.42
N ASP A 48 -5.27 -3.52 -7.59
CA ASP A 48 -5.64 -4.26 -8.81
C ASP A 48 -5.54 -3.32 -10.03
N ASP A 49 -4.92 -3.81 -11.09
CA ASP A 49 -4.78 -3.10 -12.36
C ASP A 49 -4.73 -4.11 -13.52
N THR A 50 -4.92 -3.62 -14.74
CA THR A 50 -4.90 -4.42 -15.97
C THR A 50 -4.04 -3.76 -17.03
N ASN A 51 -3.26 -4.56 -17.74
CA ASN A 51 -2.49 -4.07 -18.89
C ASN A 51 -3.39 -3.76 -20.11
N GLU A 52 -2.79 -3.28 -21.20
CA GLU A 52 -3.48 -2.91 -22.45
C GLU A 52 -4.29 -4.06 -23.10
N ARG A 53 -4.01 -5.32 -22.72
CA ARG A 53 -4.72 -6.51 -23.21
C ARG A 53 -5.87 -6.93 -22.30
N GLY A 54 -6.12 -6.18 -21.21
CA GLY A 54 -7.10 -6.51 -20.19
C GLY A 54 -6.66 -7.66 -19.28
N GLU A 55 -5.38 -8.03 -19.30
CA GLU A 55 -4.85 -9.07 -18.41
C GLU A 55 -4.47 -8.45 -17.07
N LYS A 56 -4.70 -9.20 -15.98
CA LYS A 56 -4.34 -8.78 -14.63
C LYS A 56 -2.84 -8.48 -14.52
N ASP A 57 -2.52 -7.23 -14.17
CA ASP A 57 -1.18 -6.72 -14.00
C ASP A 57 -1.18 -5.63 -12.93
N ASN A 58 -1.21 -6.07 -11.67
CA ASN A 58 -1.38 -5.19 -10.52
C ASN A 58 -0.29 -4.12 -10.46
N LEU A 59 -0.65 -2.97 -9.91
CA LEU A 59 0.34 -2.04 -9.41
C LEU A 59 0.84 -2.52 -8.05
N ILE A 60 2.15 -2.52 -7.85
CA ILE A 60 2.80 -2.95 -6.61
C ILE A 60 3.83 -1.93 -6.15
N ALA A 61 4.05 -1.88 -4.84
CA ALA A 61 5.13 -1.13 -4.23
C ALA A 61 5.57 -1.77 -2.91
N SER A 62 6.75 -1.40 -2.44
CA SER A 62 7.23 -1.72 -1.10
C SER A 62 7.43 -0.41 -0.33
N GLY A 63 7.22 -0.43 0.98
CA GLY A 63 7.28 0.80 1.76
C GLY A 63 7.30 0.57 3.26
N THR A 64 7.31 1.68 3.99
CA THR A 64 7.37 1.71 5.45
C THR A 64 6.10 2.35 6.01
N VAL A 65 5.52 1.72 7.04
CA VAL A 65 4.36 2.25 7.76
C VAL A 65 4.77 3.50 8.55
N GLU A 66 4.06 4.60 8.35
CA GLU A 66 4.24 5.86 9.07
C GLU A 66 2.91 6.29 9.71
N ALA A 67 2.97 6.89 10.90
CA ALA A 67 1.79 7.49 11.51
C ALA A 67 1.30 8.66 10.63
N ASN A 68 -0.01 8.81 10.48
CA ASN A 68 -0.56 9.92 9.73
C ASN A 68 -0.51 11.21 10.55
N THR A 69 0.55 11.99 10.36
CA THR A 69 0.76 13.30 10.99
C THR A 69 0.56 14.45 10.00
N THR A 70 0.01 14.19 8.81
CA THR A 70 -0.11 15.19 7.74
C THR A 70 -1.19 16.24 7.99
N GLY A 71 -2.14 15.96 8.90
CA GLY A 71 -3.34 16.76 9.11
C GLY A 71 -4.44 16.54 8.05
N LEU A 72 -4.12 15.83 6.96
CA LEU A 72 -5.08 15.38 5.97
C LEU A 72 -5.64 14.00 6.35
N PHE A 73 -6.91 13.77 6.03
CA PHE A 73 -7.60 12.50 6.29
C PHE A 73 -7.38 11.97 7.73
N PRO A 74 -7.75 12.73 8.78
CA PRO A 74 -7.44 12.40 10.18
C PRO A 74 -8.06 11.09 10.68
N VAL A 75 -9.01 10.52 9.92
CA VAL A 75 -9.57 9.19 10.18
C VAL A 75 -8.59 8.07 9.84
N CYS A 76 -7.68 8.27 8.89
CA CYS A 76 -6.59 7.35 8.62
C CYS A 76 -5.50 7.54 9.66
N LYS A 77 -5.18 6.46 10.36
CA LYS A 77 -4.15 6.42 11.39
C LYS A 77 -2.76 6.18 10.80
N TRP A 78 -2.70 5.36 9.75
CA TRP A 78 -1.46 4.90 9.13
C TRP A 78 -1.42 5.27 7.65
N ASN A 79 -0.23 5.64 7.21
CA ASN A 79 0.16 5.78 5.82
C ASN A 79 1.27 4.77 5.49
N CYS A 80 1.51 4.54 4.20
CA CYS A 80 2.69 3.82 3.73
C CYS A 80 3.55 4.77 2.89
N ARG A 81 4.80 4.96 3.32
CA ARG A 81 5.84 5.67 2.58
C ARG A 81 6.49 4.69 1.62
N ILE A 82 6.25 4.88 0.33
CA ILE A 82 6.79 4.06 -0.74
C ILE A 82 8.30 4.29 -0.85
N ASP A 83 9.05 3.20 -1.03
CA ASP A 83 10.50 3.28 -1.16
C ASP A 83 10.94 3.78 -2.55
N ALA A 84 12.26 3.90 -2.74
CA ALA A 84 12.85 4.43 -3.97
C ALA A 84 12.55 3.61 -5.24
N ASN A 85 12.01 2.39 -5.13
CA ASN A 85 11.59 1.60 -6.29
C ASN A 85 10.24 2.05 -6.85
N GLY A 86 9.51 2.92 -6.14
CA GLY A 86 8.24 3.48 -6.59
C GLY A 86 7.12 2.46 -6.78
N ILE A 87 6.06 2.92 -7.45
CA ILE A 87 4.95 2.09 -7.90
C ILE A 87 5.30 1.54 -9.29
N ARG A 88 5.14 0.24 -9.50
CA ARG A 88 5.42 -0.43 -10.78
C ARG A 88 4.39 -1.51 -11.08
N HIS A 89 4.34 -1.96 -12.33
CA HIS A 89 3.53 -3.12 -12.69
C HIS A 89 4.16 -4.41 -12.14
N GLU A 90 3.33 -5.36 -11.71
CA GLU A 90 3.77 -6.61 -11.11
C GLU A 90 4.58 -7.48 -12.07
N ARG A 91 4.32 -7.37 -13.37
CA ARG A 91 4.97 -8.17 -14.43
C ARG A 91 6.11 -7.46 -15.16
N GLU A 92 6.52 -6.28 -14.71
CA GLU A 92 7.68 -5.54 -15.25
C GLU A 92 9.02 -6.19 -14.85
#